data_AF-A0A8J5PQT3-F1
#
_entry.id   AF-A0A8J5PQT3-F1
#
_cell.length_a   1.000
_cell.length_b   1.000
_cell.length_c   1.000
_cell.angle_alpha   90.00
_cell.angle_beta   90.00
_cell.angle_gamma   90.00
#
_symmetry.space_group_name_H-M   'P 1'
#
loop_
_entity.id
_entity.type
_entity.pdbx_description
1 polymer ?
#
loop_
_entity_poly.entity_id
_entity_poly.type
_entity_poly.pdbx_seq_one_letter_code
_entity_poly.pdbx_strand_id
1 'polypeptide(L)'
;MEKRTDSYAGLGRQILPYVSHQNPLLSFASRLMNKLLGERDFSGQEICHILLNCELQEGTRVIRAVDCRPYEQQGRSLRLQGDHDDGEVVGIYEKYLSRLPLHEELTYLDFLANWNTSKRDGRKWTRWSRQAKPRVLYYFPRYKSNPRHHQYDDFCRVKLMLAHSHRDPSELRKIDGIEYDSYASAAEVCYAKHQHPDDYYGTPDTEERRPDPDEFEEEFHEPELLEEDWLELARQLPDCAPSQEAIDLLGRRDIDIQYDWTPHVGRYADPGIVQGDYWRHFIEQHRLYMDVEDLPLDVRDTLNPEQRVVYDTFIGHFQSGSEEQILLHVDGGGGTGKSYMIKVLSSHLQRLAGNRPSPIWRVAPTGVASNQIMGTTLHSLLRLPVDRAFTELSPADANAVQNKLRDVRYLVIDEKSMLGLRQLSWIDKRLRQVFPGRATEFFGGMSIILVGDFFQLPPVANKPLYFDGPLKDLHEVSGQQTCLS
;
A
#
# COMPACT_ATOMS: atom_id res chain seq x y z
N MET A 1 7.11 17.03 -23.45
CA MET A 1 7.73 17.79 -22.34
C MET A 1 7.26 17.31 -20.96
N GLU A 2 7.66 16.11 -20.50
CA GLU A 2 7.34 15.62 -19.16
C GLU A 2 7.78 16.62 -18.05
N LYS A 3 7.12 16.53 -16.90
CA LYS A 3 7.60 17.10 -15.63
C LYS A 3 8.94 16.45 -15.25
N ARG A 4 9.78 17.20 -14.52
CA ARG A 4 10.92 16.59 -13.81
C ARG A 4 10.38 15.52 -12.87
N THR A 5 11.11 14.43 -12.65
CA THR A 5 10.87 13.61 -11.46
C THR A 5 11.16 14.46 -10.24
N ASP A 6 10.10 14.90 -9.55
CA ASP A 6 10.25 15.89 -8.48
C ASP A 6 11.03 15.30 -7.30
N SER A 7 11.71 16.15 -6.54
CA SER A 7 12.44 15.67 -5.35
C SER A 7 11.46 15.05 -4.36
N TYR A 8 11.90 14.16 -3.45
CA TYR A 8 10.99 13.60 -2.45
C TYR A 8 10.29 14.70 -1.60
N ALA A 9 10.92 15.88 -1.46
CA ALA A 9 10.30 17.06 -0.85
C ALA A 9 9.32 17.80 -1.79
N GLY A 10 9.58 17.85 -3.10
CA GLY A 10 8.64 18.38 -4.10
C GLY A 10 7.40 17.51 -4.23
N LEU A 11 7.59 16.20 -4.35
CA LEU A 11 6.53 15.19 -4.27
C LEU A 11 5.77 15.29 -2.94
N GLY A 12 6.51 15.41 -1.83
CA GLY A 12 5.94 15.64 -0.51
C GLY A 12 5.01 16.86 -0.47
N ARG A 13 5.46 18.03 -0.94
CA ARG A 13 4.63 19.25 -1.03
C ARG A 13 3.44 19.12 -1.98
N GLN A 14 3.57 18.38 -3.07
CA GLN A 14 2.44 18.07 -3.96
C GLN A 14 1.46 17.03 -3.39
N ILE A 15 1.80 16.41 -2.25
CA ILE A 15 0.97 15.40 -1.57
C ILE A 15 0.36 15.98 -0.28
N LEU A 16 1.11 16.82 0.44
CA LEU A 16 0.76 17.43 1.72
C LEU A 16 -0.65 18.04 1.77
N PRO A 17 -1.12 18.85 0.79
CA PRO A 17 -2.48 19.38 0.77
C PRO A 17 -3.59 18.32 0.75
N TYR A 18 -3.29 17.11 0.27
CA TYR A 18 -4.24 16.01 0.13
C TYR A 18 -4.13 14.98 1.28
N VAL A 19 -3.19 15.17 2.22
CA VAL A 19 -2.97 14.29 3.37
C VAL A 19 -4.18 14.33 4.29
N SER A 20 -4.81 13.17 4.53
CA SER A 20 -5.95 13.09 5.45
C SER A 20 -5.52 13.40 6.88
N HIS A 21 -6.05 14.50 7.42
CA HIS A 21 -5.83 14.94 8.81
C HIS A 21 -6.18 13.88 9.86
N GLN A 22 -7.01 12.88 9.53
CA GLN A 22 -7.34 11.79 10.46
C GLN A 22 -6.19 10.78 10.67
N ASN A 23 -5.27 10.66 9.71
CA ASN A 23 -4.11 9.76 9.77
C ASN A 23 -2.96 10.34 8.92
N PRO A 24 -2.38 11.50 9.29
CA PRO A 24 -1.57 12.29 8.36
C PRO A 24 -0.30 11.57 7.91
N LEU A 25 0.46 10.96 8.81
CA LEU A 25 1.66 10.18 8.46
C LEU A 25 1.35 9.00 7.53
N LEU A 26 0.23 8.29 7.76
CA LEU A 26 -0.14 7.13 6.95
C LEU A 26 -0.68 7.55 5.58
N SER A 27 -1.46 8.63 5.51
CA SER A 27 -1.99 9.19 4.27
C SER A 27 -0.90 9.82 3.41
N PHE A 28 0.05 10.54 4.02
CA PHE A 28 1.27 11.03 3.37
C PHE A 28 2.10 9.87 2.81
N ALA A 29 2.43 8.88 3.64
CA ALA A 29 3.21 7.72 3.20
C ALA A 29 2.51 6.93 2.08
N SER A 30 1.18 6.73 2.17
CA SER A 30 0.40 6.04 1.14
C SER A 30 0.34 6.81 -0.18
N ARG A 31 0.08 8.12 -0.14
CA ARG A 31 0.08 8.95 -1.36
C ARG A 31 1.48 9.08 -1.97
N LEU A 32 2.52 9.15 -1.14
CA LEU A 32 3.92 9.17 -1.58
C LEU A 32 4.34 7.84 -2.20
N MET A 33 3.92 6.70 -1.62
CA MET A 33 4.07 5.39 -2.24
C MET A 33 3.37 5.31 -3.60
N ASN A 34 2.10 5.72 -3.69
CA ASN A 34 1.34 5.68 -4.95
C ASN A 34 1.95 6.58 -6.04
N LYS A 35 2.49 7.75 -5.66
CA LYS A 35 3.14 8.65 -6.62
C LYS A 35 4.52 8.16 -7.05
N LEU A 36 5.26 7.49 -6.17
CA LEU A 36 6.55 6.86 -6.50
C LEU A 36 6.40 5.56 -7.29
N LEU A 37 5.30 4.82 -7.11
CA LEU A 37 4.88 3.72 -7.98
C LEU A 37 4.71 4.25 -9.41
N GLY A 38 3.90 5.29 -9.60
CA GLY A 38 3.60 5.86 -10.92
C GLY A 38 4.79 6.56 -11.60
N GLU A 39 5.52 7.42 -10.89
CA GLU A 39 6.60 8.23 -11.52
C GLU A 39 7.92 7.48 -11.73
N ARG A 40 8.15 6.35 -11.04
CA ARG A 40 9.48 5.71 -10.97
C ARG A 40 9.51 4.19 -11.07
N ASP A 41 8.36 3.55 -11.27
CA ASP A 41 8.24 2.11 -11.58
C ASP A 41 8.94 1.19 -10.56
N PHE A 42 8.98 1.61 -9.29
CA PHE A 42 9.50 0.82 -8.18
C PHE A 42 8.37 -0.03 -7.57
N SER A 43 8.65 -1.26 -7.15
CA SER A 43 7.61 -2.04 -6.44
C SER A 43 7.30 -1.45 -5.07
N GLY A 44 6.05 -1.58 -4.62
CA GLY A 44 5.61 -0.99 -3.34
C GLY A 44 6.43 -1.44 -2.13
N GLN A 45 6.95 -2.69 -2.14
CA GLN A 45 7.82 -3.19 -1.08
C GLN A 45 9.20 -2.52 -1.10
N GLU A 46 9.76 -2.24 -2.27
CA GLU A 46 11.02 -1.51 -2.42
C GLU A 46 10.87 -0.04 -1.99
N ILE A 47 9.72 0.59 -2.25
CA ILE A 47 9.42 1.94 -1.76
C ILE A 47 9.25 1.96 -0.23
N CYS A 48 8.55 0.98 0.36
CA CYS A 48 8.51 0.82 1.83
C CYS A 48 9.91 0.67 2.43
N HIS A 49 10.78 -0.13 1.82
CA HIS A 49 12.17 -0.28 2.26
C HIS A 49 12.95 1.04 2.15
N ILE A 50 12.79 1.78 1.05
CA ILE A 50 13.48 3.06 0.80
C ILE A 50 13.02 4.18 1.73
N LEU A 51 11.71 4.31 1.98
CA LEU A 51 11.13 5.41 2.76
C LEU A 51 11.10 5.14 4.28
N LEU A 52 10.82 3.89 4.67
CA LEU A 52 10.52 3.52 6.06
C LEU A 52 11.58 2.58 6.66
N ASN A 53 12.62 2.24 5.89
CA ASN A 53 13.69 1.30 6.27
C ASN A 53 13.17 -0.09 6.71
N CYS A 54 11.98 -0.48 6.28
CA CYS A 54 11.38 -1.78 6.59
C CYS A 54 12.20 -2.93 5.97
N GLU A 55 12.24 -4.09 6.63
CA GLU A 55 12.92 -5.26 6.06
C GLU A 55 12.18 -5.82 4.84
N LEU A 56 12.92 -5.93 3.73
CA LEU A 56 12.42 -6.38 2.43
C LEU A 56 12.18 -7.89 2.44
N GLN A 57 10.96 -8.33 2.77
CA GLN A 57 10.62 -9.74 3.02
C GLN A 57 11.04 -10.68 1.88
N GLU A 58 10.77 -10.33 0.60
CA GLU A 58 11.38 -11.04 -0.53
C GLU A 58 11.37 -10.23 -1.83
N GLY A 59 12.38 -9.36 -2.02
CA GLY A 59 12.54 -8.61 -3.26
C GLY A 59 12.89 -9.48 -4.47
N THR A 60 12.56 -9.01 -5.68
CA THR A 60 13.14 -9.53 -6.94
C THR A 60 14.65 -9.22 -7.02
N ARG A 61 15.07 -8.14 -6.36
CA ARG A 61 16.44 -7.63 -6.24
C ARG A 61 16.76 -7.41 -4.76
N VAL A 62 18.04 -7.41 -4.40
CA VAL A 62 18.49 -7.15 -3.01
C VAL A 62 18.99 -5.71 -2.92
N ILE A 63 18.19 -4.82 -2.33
CA ILE A 63 18.58 -3.42 -2.17
C ILE A 63 19.70 -3.29 -1.12
N ARG A 64 20.68 -2.42 -1.41
CA ARG A 64 21.67 -1.91 -0.46
C ARG A 64 21.67 -0.39 -0.49
N ALA A 65 21.28 0.22 0.63
CA ALA A 65 21.46 1.66 0.82
C ALA A 65 22.95 2.01 0.86
N VAL A 66 23.31 3.10 0.19
CA VAL A 66 24.65 3.70 0.14
C VAL A 66 24.53 5.12 0.69
N ASP A 67 25.06 5.33 1.89
CA ASP A 67 25.13 6.66 2.50
C ASP A 67 26.19 7.47 1.74
N CYS A 68 25.72 8.50 1.05
CA CYS A 68 26.54 9.33 0.16
C CYS A 68 27.10 10.56 0.89
N ARG A 69 26.70 10.81 2.14
CA ARG A 69 27.15 11.99 2.92
C ARG A 69 28.65 11.93 3.23
N PRO A 70 29.28 13.07 3.55
CA PRO A 70 30.64 13.10 4.11
C PRO A 70 30.74 12.17 5.33
N TYR A 71 31.90 11.54 5.50
CA TYR A 71 32.12 10.47 6.49
C TYR A 71 31.78 10.89 7.92
N GLU A 72 32.06 12.15 8.26
CA GLU A 72 31.78 12.77 9.57
C GLU A 72 30.28 12.88 9.88
N GLN A 73 29.43 12.81 8.85
CA GLN A 73 27.97 12.87 8.92
C GLN A 73 27.30 11.50 8.82
N GLN A 74 28.06 10.45 8.50
CA GLN A 74 27.55 9.08 8.52
C GLN A 74 27.37 8.62 9.97
N GLY A 75 26.34 7.80 10.22
CA GLY A 75 25.92 7.48 11.59
C GLY A 75 27.01 6.78 12.40
N ARG A 76 27.44 7.40 13.51
CA ARG A 76 28.38 6.80 14.47
C ARG A 76 27.80 5.53 15.08
N SER A 77 28.69 4.69 15.62
CA SER A 77 28.32 3.41 16.23
C SER A 77 27.30 3.59 17.36
N LEU A 78 26.17 2.88 17.24
CA LEU A 78 25.23 2.72 18.34
C LEU A 78 25.80 1.70 19.32
N ARG A 79 26.16 2.17 20.52
CA ARG A 79 26.39 1.32 21.69
C ARG A 79 25.07 1.10 22.40
N LEU A 80 24.55 -0.11 22.30
CA LEU A 80 23.36 -0.54 23.03
C LEU A 80 23.81 -1.06 24.39
N GLN A 81 23.63 -0.27 25.46
CA GLN A 81 23.79 -0.78 26.82
C GLN A 81 22.67 -1.77 27.14
N GLY A 82 23.05 -3.00 27.45
CA GLY A 82 22.20 -4.04 28.00
C GLY A 82 23.03 -4.92 28.93
N ASP A 83 22.40 -5.55 29.93
CA ASP A 83 23.13 -6.18 31.05
C ASP A 83 24.15 -7.27 30.65
N HIS A 84 24.03 -7.85 29.45
CA HIS A 84 25.00 -8.79 28.88
C HIS A 84 25.31 -8.46 27.40
N ASP A 85 26.61 -8.38 27.07
CA ASP A 85 27.25 -7.97 25.80
C ASP A 85 27.00 -6.52 25.31
N ASP A 86 28.00 -5.64 25.52
CA ASP A 86 28.13 -4.33 24.87
C ASP A 86 28.38 -4.46 23.34
N GLY A 87 27.31 -4.70 22.57
CA GLY A 87 27.36 -4.88 21.13
C GLY A 87 27.47 -3.56 20.35
N GLU A 88 28.69 -3.16 19.97
CA GLU A 88 28.92 -1.95 19.17
C GLU A 88 28.53 -2.12 17.69
N VAL A 89 27.49 -1.41 17.23
CA VAL A 89 26.94 -1.56 15.87
C VAL A 89 27.73 -0.73 14.86
N VAL A 90 28.76 -1.33 14.26
CA VAL A 90 29.63 -0.71 13.25
C VAL A 90 28.92 -0.55 11.88
N GLY A 91 29.06 0.61 11.24
CA GLY A 91 28.47 0.94 9.93
C GLY A 91 29.02 0.14 8.74
N ILE A 92 28.35 0.22 7.58
CA ILE A 92 28.75 -0.54 6.36
C ILE A 92 30.03 0.04 5.73
N TYR A 93 30.16 1.36 5.66
CA TYR A 93 31.36 2.02 5.14
C TYR A 93 32.55 1.84 6.10
N GLU A 94 32.31 1.97 7.41
CA GLU A 94 33.32 1.68 8.44
C GLU A 94 33.84 0.22 8.37
N LYS A 95 32.97 -0.75 8.09
CA LYS A 95 33.38 -2.15 7.80
C LYS A 95 34.27 -2.26 6.55
N TYR A 96 34.08 -1.40 5.54
CA TYR A 96 34.92 -1.36 4.35
C TYR A 96 36.30 -0.74 4.63
N LEU A 97 36.38 0.34 5.42
CA LEU A 97 37.64 0.96 5.82
C LEU A 97 38.46 0.02 6.73
N SER A 98 37.81 -0.71 7.65
CA SER A 98 38.42 -1.69 8.57
C SER A 98 38.70 -3.09 7.96
N ARG A 99 38.76 -3.22 6.64
CA ARG A 99 38.95 -4.51 5.94
C ARG A 99 40.29 -5.20 6.21
N LEU A 100 40.33 -6.52 6.01
CA LEU A 100 41.59 -7.29 6.09
C LEU A 100 42.54 -6.92 4.93
N PRO A 101 43.88 -6.94 5.12
CA PRO A 101 44.84 -6.63 4.05
C PRO A 101 44.76 -7.53 2.81
N LEU A 102 44.14 -8.71 2.91
CA LEU A 102 43.83 -9.58 1.75
C LEU A 102 42.79 -8.96 0.78
N HIS A 103 42.22 -7.80 1.13
CA HIS A 103 41.14 -7.13 0.43
C HIS A 103 41.48 -5.66 0.11
N GLU A 104 42.77 -5.29 0.13
CA GLU A 104 43.23 -3.91 -0.05
C GLU A 104 42.69 -3.28 -1.34
N GLU A 105 42.81 -4.00 -2.46
CA GLU A 105 42.39 -3.61 -3.82
C GLU A 105 40.87 -3.57 -4.05
N LEU A 106 40.03 -3.93 -3.06
CA LEU A 106 38.59 -3.84 -3.24
C LEU A 106 38.15 -2.37 -3.27
N THR A 107 37.44 -1.99 -4.33
CA THR A 107 36.70 -0.72 -4.38
C THR A 107 35.44 -0.82 -3.51
N TYR A 108 34.90 0.31 -3.06
CA TYR A 108 33.66 0.30 -2.28
C TYR A 108 32.47 -0.23 -3.11
N LEU A 109 32.47 0.00 -4.43
CA LEU A 109 31.46 -0.54 -5.35
C LEU A 109 31.49 -2.08 -5.44
N ASP A 110 32.66 -2.72 -5.59
CA ASP A 110 32.73 -4.20 -5.58
C ASP A 110 32.34 -4.76 -4.21
N PHE A 111 32.76 -4.13 -3.12
CA PHE A 111 32.34 -4.49 -1.77
C PHE A 111 30.81 -4.48 -1.61
N LEU A 112 30.15 -3.40 -2.02
CA LEU A 112 28.70 -3.24 -1.96
C LEU A 112 27.94 -4.22 -2.86
N ALA A 113 28.45 -4.51 -4.06
CA ALA A 113 27.84 -5.45 -5.00
C ALA A 113 28.06 -6.92 -4.61
N ASN A 114 29.29 -7.30 -4.28
CA ASN A 114 29.77 -8.68 -4.32
C ASN A 114 30.18 -9.28 -2.97
N TRP A 115 30.07 -8.57 -1.84
CA TRP A 115 30.51 -9.09 -0.53
C TRP A 115 29.45 -9.05 0.56
N ASN A 116 29.52 -9.96 1.54
CA ASN A 116 28.59 -10.02 2.67
C ASN A 116 29.34 -10.02 4.02
N THR A 117 28.82 -9.24 4.96
CA THR A 117 29.41 -8.96 6.29
C THR A 117 28.43 -9.27 7.43
N SER A 118 27.47 -10.20 7.23
CA SER A 118 26.35 -10.43 8.15
C SER A 118 26.69 -11.21 9.43
N LYS A 119 27.93 -11.67 9.62
CA LYS A 119 28.35 -12.38 10.85
C LYS A 119 29.00 -11.42 11.83
N ARG A 120 28.49 -11.40 13.08
CA ARG A 120 28.95 -10.53 14.20
C ARG A 120 30.47 -10.48 14.38
N ASP A 121 31.15 -11.60 14.14
CA ASP A 121 32.59 -11.80 14.38
C ASP A 121 33.52 -11.06 13.38
N GLY A 122 32.99 -10.44 12.31
CA GLY A 122 33.71 -9.55 11.37
C GLY A 122 34.78 -10.19 10.46
N ARG A 123 35.43 -11.26 10.91
CA ARG A 123 36.67 -11.85 10.37
C ARG A 123 36.50 -12.78 9.17
N LYS A 124 35.27 -13.07 8.75
CA LYS A 124 34.97 -13.94 7.60
C LYS A 124 33.95 -13.29 6.68
N TRP A 125 34.45 -12.41 5.81
CA TRP A 125 33.71 -11.91 4.67
C TRP A 125 33.45 -13.06 3.68
N THR A 126 32.27 -13.12 3.10
CA THR A 126 31.96 -14.08 2.03
C THR A 126 31.57 -13.35 0.75
N ARG A 127 32.14 -13.81 -0.38
CA ARG A 127 31.73 -13.33 -1.70
C ARG A 127 30.31 -13.82 -2.00
N TRP A 128 29.52 -12.98 -2.65
CA TRP A 128 28.15 -13.26 -3.07
C TRP A 128 28.14 -14.43 -4.07
N SER A 129 27.15 -15.31 -3.97
CA SER A 129 27.05 -16.47 -4.87
C SER A 129 26.65 -16.02 -6.28
N ARG A 130 27.21 -16.66 -7.31
CA ARG A 130 26.76 -16.53 -8.71
C ARG A 130 25.30 -16.93 -8.94
N GLN A 131 24.66 -17.61 -7.98
CA GLN A 131 23.25 -18.00 -8.01
C GLN A 131 22.35 -17.09 -7.14
N ALA A 132 22.89 -16.10 -6.44
CA ALA A 132 22.10 -15.19 -5.60
C ALA A 132 21.48 -14.05 -6.43
N LYS A 133 20.31 -13.55 -6.00
CA LYS A 133 19.63 -12.40 -6.62
C LYS A 133 20.61 -11.20 -6.74
N PRO A 134 20.58 -10.43 -7.85
CA PRO A 134 21.45 -9.28 -8.03
C PRO A 134 21.14 -8.19 -7.00
N ARG A 135 22.17 -7.40 -6.64
CA ARG A 135 21.99 -6.25 -5.75
C ARG A 135 21.70 -4.99 -6.53
N VAL A 136 20.85 -4.13 -5.97
CA VAL A 136 20.62 -2.75 -6.43
C VAL A 136 21.16 -1.80 -5.38
N LEU A 137 21.93 -0.81 -5.81
CA LEU A 137 22.48 0.21 -4.92
C LEU A 137 21.53 1.41 -4.90
N TYR A 138 20.97 1.68 -3.72
CA TYR A 138 20.11 2.85 -3.48
C TYR A 138 20.94 3.96 -2.83
N TYR A 139 21.14 5.06 -3.55
CA TYR A 139 22.04 6.12 -3.16
C TYR A 139 21.30 7.28 -2.48
N PHE A 140 21.72 7.65 -1.28
CA PHE A 140 21.12 8.76 -0.54
C PHE A 140 22.17 9.59 0.22
N PRO A 141 22.20 10.93 0.07
CA PRO A 141 21.50 11.73 -0.94
C PRO A 141 22.07 11.53 -2.36
N ARG A 142 21.30 11.90 -3.39
CA ARG A 142 21.83 12.09 -4.76
C ARG A 142 22.17 13.56 -4.99
N TYR A 143 23.45 13.83 -5.23
CA TYR A 143 23.96 15.16 -5.58
C TYR A 143 23.78 15.42 -7.09
N LYS A 144 23.70 16.70 -7.51
CA LYS A 144 23.55 17.05 -8.93
C LYS A 144 24.87 16.99 -9.69
N SER A 145 24.87 16.32 -10.83
CA SER A 145 26.03 16.08 -11.71
C SER A 145 26.36 17.21 -12.70
N ASN A 146 25.76 18.39 -12.52
CA ASN A 146 26.03 19.58 -13.33
C ASN A 146 27.26 20.33 -12.77
N PRO A 147 28.35 20.52 -13.53
CA PRO A 147 29.58 21.17 -13.06
C PRO A 147 29.42 22.59 -12.51
N ARG A 148 28.31 23.28 -12.83
CA ARG A 148 28.00 24.64 -12.36
C ARG A 148 27.18 24.65 -11.06
N HIS A 149 26.83 23.49 -10.51
CA HIS A 149 26.03 23.37 -9.29
C HIS A 149 26.92 23.21 -8.05
N HIS A 150 26.55 23.86 -6.94
CA HIS A 150 27.34 23.83 -5.68
C HIS A 150 27.52 22.44 -5.07
N GLN A 151 26.72 21.44 -5.48
CA GLN A 151 26.84 20.04 -5.07
C GLN A 151 27.74 19.18 -5.96
N TYR A 152 28.36 19.75 -7.00
CA TYR A 152 29.14 18.97 -7.97
C TYR A 152 30.37 18.33 -7.34
N ASP A 153 31.05 19.02 -6.42
CA ASP A 153 32.19 18.46 -5.70
C ASP A 153 31.79 17.23 -4.85
N ASP A 154 30.62 17.28 -4.22
CA ASP A 154 30.02 16.14 -3.50
C ASP A 154 29.60 14.99 -4.44
N PHE A 155 29.09 15.30 -5.65
CA PHE A 155 28.84 14.29 -6.69
C PHE A 155 30.14 13.59 -7.09
N CYS A 156 31.20 14.35 -7.37
CA CYS A 156 32.54 13.84 -7.68
C CYS A 156 33.14 13.03 -6.52
N ARG A 157 32.98 13.46 -5.27
CA ARG A 157 33.38 12.71 -4.07
C ARG A 157 32.73 11.33 -4.02
N VAL A 158 31.43 11.23 -4.29
CA VAL A 158 30.72 9.94 -4.32
C VAL A 158 31.19 9.05 -5.47
N LYS A 159 31.40 9.60 -6.67
CA LYS A 159 31.97 8.88 -7.82
C LYS A 159 33.35 8.29 -7.48
N LEU A 160 34.25 9.09 -6.88
CA LEU A 160 35.58 8.64 -6.44
C LEU A 160 35.52 7.59 -5.32
N MET A 161 34.64 7.78 -4.32
CA MET A 161 34.40 6.82 -3.23
C MET A 161 33.98 5.44 -3.74
N LEU A 162 33.16 5.38 -4.79
CA LEU A 162 32.74 4.12 -5.41
C LEU A 162 33.85 3.51 -6.29
N ALA A 163 34.57 4.36 -7.02
CA ALA A 163 35.55 3.98 -8.04
C ALA A 163 36.90 3.47 -7.51
N HIS A 164 37.38 3.97 -6.37
CA HIS A 164 38.73 3.69 -5.86
C HIS A 164 38.77 2.87 -4.57
N SER A 165 39.84 2.07 -4.42
CA SER A 165 40.25 1.47 -3.15
C SER A 165 40.82 2.54 -2.22
N HIS A 166 40.36 2.60 -0.97
CA HIS A 166 40.80 3.59 0.02
C HIS A 166 40.62 3.07 1.46
N ARG A 167 41.42 3.55 2.40
CA ARG A 167 41.42 3.30 3.85
C ARG A 167 40.98 4.51 4.67
N ASP A 168 41.22 5.70 4.14
CA ASP A 168 40.81 6.98 4.73
C ASP A 168 40.06 7.80 3.66
N PRO A 169 38.87 8.36 3.93
CA PRO A 169 38.20 9.31 3.04
C PRO A 169 39.05 10.50 2.57
N SER A 170 40.14 10.84 3.26
CA SER A 170 41.13 11.85 2.80
C SER A 170 41.89 11.41 1.53
N GLU A 171 42.09 10.11 1.33
CA GLU A 171 42.78 9.54 0.16
C GLU A 171 41.98 9.72 -1.13
N LEU A 172 40.66 9.99 -1.04
CA LEU A 172 39.81 10.22 -2.21
C LEU A 172 40.19 11.48 -3.01
N ARG A 173 41.05 12.37 -2.48
CA ARG A 173 41.65 13.49 -3.23
C ARG A 173 43.01 13.14 -3.86
N LYS A 174 43.43 11.87 -3.84
CA LYS A 174 44.79 11.45 -4.24
C LYS A 174 44.72 10.50 -5.44
N ILE A 175 44.98 11.03 -6.63
CA ILE A 175 45.04 10.26 -7.88
C ILE A 175 46.51 10.12 -8.28
N ASP A 176 46.97 8.89 -8.45
CA ASP A 176 48.37 8.52 -8.76
C ASP A 176 49.40 9.07 -7.75
N GLY A 177 48.98 9.29 -6.50
CA GLY A 177 49.80 9.90 -5.45
C GLY A 177 49.90 11.43 -5.50
N ILE A 178 49.25 12.08 -6.47
CA ILE A 178 49.10 13.55 -6.53
C ILE A 178 47.84 13.94 -5.75
N GLU A 179 47.98 14.90 -4.82
CA GLU A 179 46.88 15.43 -4.02
C GLU A 179 46.26 16.66 -4.69
N TYR A 180 44.92 16.65 -4.81
CA TYR A 180 44.14 17.69 -5.48
C TYR A 180 43.36 18.56 -4.49
N ASP A 181 43.09 19.79 -4.87
CA ASP A 181 42.40 20.81 -4.09
C ASP A 181 40.90 20.49 -3.84
N SER A 182 40.26 19.84 -4.81
CA SER A 182 38.84 19.47 -4.78
C SER A 182 38.61 18.02 -5.22
N TYR A 183 37.44 17.46 -4.92
CA TYR A 183 37.03 16.17 -5.48
C TYR A 183 36.67 16.30 -6.97
N ALA A 184 36.21 17.47 -7.42
CA ALA A 184 35.95 17.75 -8.83
C ALA A 184 37.22 17.66 -9.69
N SER A 185 38.31 18.31 -9.29
CA SER A 185 39.60 18.25 -10.00
C SER A 185 40.26 16.87 -9.93
N ALA A 186 40.13 16.17 -8.80
CA ALA A 186 40.52 14.76 -8.69
C ALA A 186 39.71 13.87 -9.64
N ALA A 187 38.39 14.06 -9.73
CA ALA A 187 37.50 13.26 -10.58
C ALA A 187 37.75 13.48 -12.08
N GLU A 188 38.01 14.72 -12.51
CA GLU A 188 38.35 15.03 -13.90
C GLU A 188 39.59 14.25 -14.36
N VAL A 189 40.67 14.28 -13.56
CA VAL A 189 41.90 13.55 -13.87
C VAL A 189 41.72 12.03 -13.75
N CYS A 190 40.94 11.57 -12.78
CA CYS A 190 40.59 10.16 -12.58
C CYS A 190 39.88 9.57 -13.81
N TYR A 191 38.71 10.12 -14.19
CA TYR A 191 37.90 9.60 -15.30
C TYR A 191 38.53 9.83 -16.69
N ALA A 192 39.54 10.70 -16.81
CA ALA A 192 40.35 10.84 -18.02
C ALA A 192 41.46 9.79 -18.15
N LYS A 193 41.93 9.18 -17.04
CA LYS A 193 43.03 8.20 -17.02
C LYS A 193 42.55 6.75 -16.83
N HIS A 194 41.49 6.55 -16.06
CA HIS A 194 41.07 5.25 -15.57
C HIS A 194 39.72 4.82 -16.15
N GLN A 195 39.55 3.51 -16.31
CA GLN A 195 38.27 2.92 -16.68
C GLN A 195 37.58 2.36 -15.44
N HIS A 196 36.31 2.72 -15.27
CA HIS A 196 35.48 2.30 -14.15
C HIS A 196 34.22 1.58 -14.67
N PRO A 197 33.71 0.56 -13.96
CA PRO A 197 32.41 -0.03 -14.27
C PRO A 197 31.27 0.99 -14.03
N ASP A 198 30.10 0.74 -14.62
CA ASP A 198 28.91 1.55 -14.35
C ASP A 198 28.49 1.41 -12.88
N ASP A 199 28.38 2.54 -12.18
CA ASP A 199 27.92 2.64 -10.80
C ASP A 199 26.43 2.97 -10.68
N TYR A 200 25.76 3.29 -11.79
CA TYR A 200 24.35 3.72 -11.85
C TYR A 200 24.03 4.95 -10.99
N TYR A 201 25.04 5.68 -10.49
CA TYR A 201 24.86 6.94 -9.75
C TYR A 201 24.54 8.08 -10.71
N GLY A 202 25.27 8.14 -11.83
CA GLY A 202 25.08 9.08 -12.93
C GLY A 202 26.42 9.48 -13.58
N THR A 203 26.34 10.25 -14.67
CA THR A 203 27.49 10.84 -15.36
C THR A 203 27.45 12.38 -15.27
N PRO A 204 28.59 13.08 -15.44
CA PRO A 204 28.58 14.52 -15.69
C PRO A 204 27.68 14.87 -16.89
N ASP A 205 27.00 16.02 -16.81
CA ASP A 205 26.19 16.63 -17.89
C ASP A 205 25.10 15.78 -18.57
N THR A 206 24.74 14.60 -18.05
CA THR A 206 23.52 13.90 -18.50
C THR A 206 22.25 14.69 -18.12
N GLU A 207 21.52 15.16 -19.12
CA GLU A 207 20.18 15.73 -18.92
C GLU A 207 19.18 14.65 -18.49
N GLU A 208 18.35 14.98 -17.50
CA GLU A 208 17.21 14.18 -17.04
C GLU A 208 16.20 14.06 -18.20
N ARG A 209 16.03 12.86 -18.76
CA ARG A 209 15.01 12.62 -19.82
C ARG A 209 13.63 13.06 -19.37
N ARG A 210 12.87 13.65 -20.29
CA ARG A 210 11.54 14.18 -20.05
C ARG A 210 10.57 13.66 -21.11
N PRO A 211 9.56 12.90 -20.67
CA PRO A 211 8.08 12.30 -21.77
C PRO A 211 7.31 13.41 -22.51
N ASP A 212 6.03 13.19 -22.84
CA ASP A 212 5.14 14.23 -23.40
C ASP A 212 4.11 14.83 -22.42
N PRO A 213 3.55 16.03 -22.71
CA PRO A 213 2.79 16.81 -21.75
C PRO A 213 1.27 16.68 -21.92
N ASP A 214 0.80 16.04 -23.00
CA ASP A 214 -0.59 16.08 -23.47
C ASP A 214 -1.52 15.09 -22.73
N GLU A 215 -1.04 14.43 -21.67
CA GLU A 215 -1.78 13.36 -20.97
C GLU A 215 -2.61 13.81 -19.74
N PHE A 216 -2.52 15.07 -19.28
CA PHE A 216 -3.16 15.49 -18.02
C PHE A 216 -3.79 16.90 -18.07
N GLU A 217 -5.01 17.01 -17.52
CA GLU A 217 -5.80 18.25 -17.43
C GLU A 217 -5.32 19.20 -16.30
N GLU A 218 -5.75 20.47 -16.33
CA GLU A 218 -5.42 21.50 -15.33
C GLU A 218 -6.43 21.52 -14.18
N GLU A 219 -5.94 21.62 -12.93
CA GLU A 219 -6.78 21.64 -11.71
C GLU A 219 -6.58 22.95 -10.91
N PHE A 220 -7.58 23.33 -10.12
CA PHE A 220 -7.73 24.65 -9.49
C PHE A 220 -6.84 24.85 -8.24
N HIS A 221 -6.43 26.09 -7.97
CA HIS A 221 -5.64 26.45 -6.77
C HIS A 221 -6.48 27.09 -5.67
N GLU A 222 -6.31 26.63 -4.42
CA GLU A 222 -6.62 27.38 -3.18
C GLU A 222 -5.32 27.66 -2.36
N PRO A 223 -5.34 28.61 -1.41
CA PRO A 223 -4.12 29.09 -0.73
C PRO A 223 -3.54 28.15 0.34
N GLU A 224 -2.24 28.33 0.62
CA GLU A 224 -1.44 27.48 1.51
C GLU A 224 -1.75 27.65 3.01
N LEU A 225 -1.73 26.54 3.76
CA LEU A 225 -1.69 26.50 5.23
C LEU A 225 -0.30 26.03 5.71
N LEU A 226 0.12 26.52 6.88
CA LEU A 226 1.50 26.40 7.39
C LEU A 226 1.80 25.05 8.07
N GLU A 227 3.07 24.64 8.05
CA GLU A 227 3.52 23.25 8.26
C GLU A 227 3.72 22.79 9.73
N GLU A 228 3.42 23.62 10.76
CA GLU A 228 3.98 23.41 12.12
C GLU A 228 3.05 22.78 13.19
N ASP A 229 1.71 22.79 13.02
CA ASP A 229 0.76 22.45 14.11
C ASP A 229 0.92 21.05 14.73
N TRP A 230 1.21 20.02 13.92
CA TRP A 230 1.20 18.62 14.36
C TRP A 230 2.24 18.29 15.43
N LEU A 231 3.38 18.98 15.43
CA LEU A 231 4.46 18.79 16.41
C LEU A 231 4.15 19.47 17.75
N GLU A 232 3.32 20.50 17.75
CA GLU A 232 2.92 21.21 18.97
C GLU A 232 1.69 20.55 19.61
N LEU A 233 0.70 20.12 18.80
CA LEU A 233 -0.39 19.23 19.24
C LEU A 233 0.15 17.99 19.98
N ALA A 234 1.18 17.35 19.44
CA ALA A 234 1.79 16.16 20.04
C ALA A 234 2.43 16.41 21.43
N ARG A 235 2.80 17.66 21.77
CA ARG A 235 3.35 18.01 23.09
C ARG A 235 2.28 18.22 24.16
N GLN A 236 1.06 18.59 23.78
CA GLN A 236 0.02 19.03 24.72
C GLN A 236 -0.90 17.90 25.21
N LEU A 237 -0.72 16.67 24.71
CA LEU A 237 -1.59 15.52 24.94
C LEU A 237 -1.81 15.04 26.40
N PRO A 238 -1.06 15.46 27.44
CA PRO A 238 -1.46 15.27 28.84
C PRO A 238 -2.42 16.34 29.37
N ASP A 239 -2.37 17.56 28.83
CA ASP A 239 -2.97 18.76 29.42
C ASP A 239 -4.09 19.40 28.56
N CYS A 240 -4.22 19.03 27.28
CA CYS A 240 -5.30 19.50 26.41
C CYS A 240 -6.59 18.68 26.63
N ALA A 241 -7.68 19.37 27.01
CA ALA A 241 -9.02 18.81 26.87
C ALA A 241 -9.36 18.62 25.37
N PRO A 242 -10.13 17.57 25.00
CA PRO A 242 -10.52 17.36 23.60
C PRO A 242 -11.35 18.55 23.09
N SER A 243 -11.08 18.98 21.84
CA SER A 243 -11.86 20.04 21.21
C SER A 243 -13.31 19.61 20.99
N GLN A 244 -14.24 20.58 20.97
CA GLN A 244 -15.66 20.29 20.72
C GLN A 244 -15.85 19.53 19.39
N GLU A 245 -15.07 19.86 18.36
CA GLU A 245 -15.11 19.18 17.07
C GLU A 245 -14.65 17.71 17.13
N ALA A 246 -13.67 17.38 17.99
CA ALA A 246 -13.27 16.00 18.26
C ALA A 246 -14.33 15.23 19.07
N ILE A 247 -15.05 15.92 19.97
CA ILE A 247 -16.21 15.36 20.71
C ILE A 247 -17.39 15.13 19.75
N ASP A 248 -17.66 16.06 18.83
CA ASP A 248 -18.74 15.99 17.86
C ASP A 248 -18.50 14.88 16.80
N LEU A 249 -17.24 14.55 16.52
CA LEU A 249 -16.83 13.42 15.68
C LEU A 249 -16.89 12.06 16.40
N LEU A 250 -16.83 12.03 17.73
CA LEU A 250 -16.95 10.79 18.53
C LEU A 250 -18.35 10.20 18.34
N GLY A 251 -18.45 9.03 17.71
CA GLY A 251 -19.72 8.46 17.26
C GLY A 251 -19.80 8.29 15.75
N ARG A 252 -19.31 9.26 14.98
CA ARG A 252 -19.61 9.38 13.53
C ARG A 252 -18.69 8.61 12.60
N ARG A 253 -17.71 7.87 13.14
CA ARG A 253 -16.73 7.10 12.35
C ARG A 253 -17.28 5.71 12.04
N ASP A 254 -16.93 5.12 10.89
CA ASP A 254 -17.35 3.75 10.55
C ASP A 254 -17.07 2.73 11.66
N ILE A 255 -15.88 2.85 12.28
CA ILE A 255 -15.45 1.97 13.37
C ILE A 255 -16.17 2.26 14.70
N ASP A 256 -16.73 3.45 14.88
CA ASP A 256 -17.54 3.83 16.04
C ASP A 256 -18.96 3.26 15.93
N ILE A 257 -19.53 3.25 14.72
CA ILE A 257 -20.87 2.73 14.47
C ILE A 257 -20.88 1.20 14.36
N GLN A 258 -19.75 0.59 14.00
CA GLN A 258 -19.63 -0.86 13.82
C GLN A 258 -19.14 -1.62 15.07
N TYR A 259 -18.74 -0.92 16.15
CA TYR A 259 -18.13 -1.55 17.32
C TYR A 259 -18.52 -0.88 18.64
N ASP A 260 -19.01 -1.66 19.62
CA ASP A 260 -19.26 -1.17 20.98
C ASP A 260 -17.92 -0.92 21.70
N TRP A 261 -17.49 0.34 21.74
CA TRP A 261 -16.24 0.76 22.38
C TRP A 261 -16.30 0.80 23.91
N THR A 262 -17.49 0.69 24.52
CA THR A 262 -17.69 0.71 25.98
C THR A 262 -16.70 -0.17 26.78
N PRO A 263 -16.34 -1.41 26.36
CA PRO A 263 -15.41 -2.26 27.11
C PRO A 263 -13.98 -1.69 27.20
N HIS A 264 -13.56 -0.81 26.29
CA HIS A 264 -12.21 -0.23 26.26
C HIS A 264 -12.17 1.16 26.90
N VAL A 265 -13.22 1.96 26.72
CA VAL A 265 -13.31 3.32 27.27
C VAL A 265 -13.52 3.31 28.79
N GLY A 266 -13.95 2.19 29.40
CA GLY A 266 -14.23 2.04 30.83
C GLY A 266 -13.09 2.28 31.84
N ARG A 267 -11.90 2.74 31.41
CA ARG A 267 -10.83 3.29 32.28
C ARG A 267 -10.58 4.80 32.10
N TYR A 268 -11.15 5.39 31.05
CA TYR A 268 -10.92 6.78 30.62
C TYR A 268 -12.23 7.56 30.42
N ALA A 269 -13.38 6.96 30.74
CA ALA A 269 -14.70 7.58 30.66
C ALA A 269 -14.86 8.66 31.75
N ASP A 270 -14.59 9.93 31.38
CA ASP A 270 -15.11 11.07 32.13
C ASP A 270 -16.64 11.10 31.96
N PRO A 271 -17.44 11.06 33.05
CA PRO A 271 -18.91 11.12 32.98
C PRO A 271 -19.47 12.37 32.28
N GLY A 272 -18.68 13.45 32.17
CA GLY A 272 -19.02 14.66 31.44
C GLY A 272 -18.74 14.62 29.93
N ILE A 273 -18.01 13.61 29.43
CA ILE A 273 -17.62 13.50 28.02
C ILE A 273 -18.25 12.26 27.35
N VAL A 274 -18.16 11.07 27.97
CA VAL A 274 -18.73 9.83 27.41
C VAL A 274 -19.37 8.98 28.51
N GLN A 275 -20.70 8.85 28.47
CA GLN A 275 -21.44 7.98 29.41
C GLN A 275 -21.29 6.50 29.06
N GLY A 276 -21.41 5.61 30.04
CA GLY A 276 -21.09 4.18 29.91
C GLY A 276 -21.82 3.44 28.78
N ASP A 277 -23.09 3.75 28.52
CA ASP A 277 -23.88 3.15 27.43
C ASP A 277 -24.00 4.05 26.19
N TYR A 278 -23.22 5.15 26.12
CA TYR A 278 -23.23 6.11 25.00
C TYR A 278 -23.10 5.40 23.65
N TRP A 279 -22.08 4.54 23.49
CA TRP A 279 -21.83 3.84 22.23
C TRP A 279 -22.99 2.94 21.82
N ARG A 280 -23.67 2.29 22.76
CA ARG A 280 -24.84 1.44 22.46
C ARG A 280 -26.02 2.26 21.98
N HIS A 281 -26.36 3.32 22.72
CA HIS A 281 -27.40 4.26 22.29
C HIS A 281 -27.06 4.93 20.95
N PHE A 282 -25.78 5.29 20.73
CA PHE A 282 -25.34 5.89 19.47
C PHE A 282 -25.46 4.90 18.31
N ILE A 283 -25.04 3.64 18.47
CA ILE A 283 -25.16 2.58 17.46
C ILE A 283 -26.63 2.22 17.19
N GLU A 284 -27.52 2.32 18.18
CA GLU A 284 -28.96 2.11 18.00
C GLU A 284 -29.64 3.27 17.28
N GLN A 285 -29.26 4.52 17.58
CA GLN A 285 -29.83 5.74 16.97
C GLN A 285 -29.24 6.05 15.58
N HIS A 286 -27.95 5.78 15.38
CA HIS A 286 -27.18 6.01 14.16
C HIS A 286 -26.75 4.68 13.53
N ARG A 287 -27.64 3.68 13.50
CA ARG A 287 -27.41 2.50 12.68
C ARG A 287 -27.05 2.94 11.27
N LEU A 288 -25.94 2.43 10.74
CA LEU A 288 -25.65 2.46 9.31
C LEU A 288 -26.77 1.72 8.56
N TYR A 289 -27.81 2.45 8.19
CA TYR A 289 -28.41 2.27 6.90
C TYR A 289 -27.27 2.33 5.89
N MET A 290 -27.25 1.39 4.94
CA MET A 290 -26.35 1.52 3.80
C MET A 290 -26.80 2.78 3.07
N ASP A 291 -26.03 3.87 3.16
CA ASP A 291 -26.38 5.11 2.47
C ASP A 291 -26.27 4.87 0.97
N VAL A 292 -27.41 4.55 0.38
CA VAL A 292 -27.60 4.42 -1.04
C VAL A 292 -28.07 5.78 -1.53
N GLU A 293 -27.14 6.51 -2.15
CA GLU A 293 -27.35 7.77 -2.88
C GLU A 293 -28.71 7.74 -3.62
N ASP A 294 -29.62 8.66 -3.27
CA ASP A 294 -30.95 8.71 -3.87
C ASP A 294 -30.85 9.34 -5.27
N LEU A 295 -30.94 8.48 -6.30
CA LEU A 295 -30.80 8.87 -7.70
C LEU A 295 -32.19 8.94 -8.35
N PRO A 296 -32.48 10.00 -9.13
CA PRO A 296 -33.70 10.11 -9.92
C PRO A 296 -33.88 8.94 -10.88
N LEU A 297 -35.12 8.47 -11.07
CA LEU A 297 -35.39 7.24 -11.84
C LEU A 297 -34.98 7.34 -13.31
N ASP A 298 -34.95 8.54 -13.88
CA ASP A 298 -34.47 8.87 -15.23
C ASP A 298 -32.95 8.66 -15.41
N VAL A 299 -32.16 8.63 -14.32
CA VAL A 299 -30.72 8.33 -14.39
C VAL A 299 -30.45 6.95 -15.02
N ARG A 300 -31.39 6.00 -14.93
CA ARG A 300 -31.32 4.69 -15.63
C ARG A 300 -31.18 4.82 -17.16
N ASP A 301 -31.67 5.91 -17.73
CA ASP A 301 -31.72 6.15 -19.17
C ASP A 301 -30.44 6.85 -19.69
N THR A 302 -29.47 7.12 -18.78
CA THR A 302 -28.08 7.48 -19.11
C THR A 302 -27.15 6.27 -19.23
N LEU A 303 -27.57 5.09 -18.74
CA LEU A 303 -26.79 3.85 -18.83
C LEU A 303 -26.62 3.42 -20.30
N ASN A 304 -25.43 2.94 -20.65
CA ASN A 304 -25.21 2.38 -21.98
C ASN A 304 -25.98 1.04 -22.15
N PRO A 305 -26.19 0.53 -23.38
CA PRO A 305 -26.99 -0.67 -23.61
C PRO A 305 -26.54 -1.90 -22.79
N GLU A 306 -25.23 -2.08 -22.63
CA GLU A 306 -24.63 -3.21 -21.92
C GLU A 306 -24.88 -3.13 -20.40
N GLN A 307 -24.62 -1.96 -19.80
CA GLN A 307 -24.98 -1.65 -18.41
C GLN A 307 -26.49 -1.79 -18.19
N ARG A 308 -27.29 -1.42 -19.20
CA ARG A 308 -28.74 -1.44 -19.11
C ARG A 308 -29.32 -2.85 -19.10
N VAL A 309 -28.74 -3.80 -19.84
CA VAL A 309 -29.09 -5.23 -19.74
C VAL A 309 -28.86 -5.75 -18.32
N VAL A 310 -27.74 -5.39 -17.68
CA VAL A 310 -27.47 -5.78 -16.28
C VAL A 310 -28.50 -5.16 -15.33
N TYR A 311 -28.74 -3.85 -15.47
CA TYR A 311 -29.69 -3.11 -14.63
C TYR A 311 -31.12 -3.65 -14.73
N ASP A 312 -31.68 -3.78 -15.94
CA ASP A 312 -33.07 -4.22 -16.14
C ASP A 312 -33.24 -5.69 -15.70
N THR A 313 -32.20 -6.53 -15.80
CA THR A 313 -32.21 -7.91 -15.28
C THR A 313 -32.47 -7.95 -13.78
N PHE A 314 -31.70 -7.22 -12.97
CA PHE A 314 -31.86 -7.24 -11.50
C PHE A 314 -33.10 -6.50 -11.01
N ILE A 315 -33.51 -5.44 -11.71
CA ILE A 315 -34.77 -4.74 -11.41
C ILE A 315 -35.98 -5.65 -11.71
N GLY A 316 -36.02 -6.29 -12.88
CA GLY A 316 -37.07 -7.25 -13.24
C GLY A 316 -37.10 -8.49 -12.34
N HIS A 317 -35.93 -8.98 -11.91
CA HIS A 317 -35.83 -10.06 -10.94
C HIS A 317 -36.39 -9.67 -9.56
N PHE A 318 -36.09 -8.45 -9.09
CA PHE A 318 -36.62 -7.97 -7.81
C PHE A 318 -38.14 -7.70 -7.88
N GLN A 319 -38.62 -7.13 -8.98
CA GLN A 319 -40.05 -6.82 -9.19
C GLN A 319 -40.93 -8.05 -9.40
N SER A 320 -40.40 -9.11 -10.02
CA SER A 320 -41.13 -10.40 -10.14
C SER A 320 -41.19 -11.18 -8.83
N GLY A 321 -40.42 -10.78 -7.80
CA GLY A 321 -40.37 -11.44 -6.49
C GLY A 321 -39.55 -12.73 -6.45
N SER A 322 -39.01 -13.16 -7.60
CA SER A 322 -38.28 -14.41 -7.82
C SER A 322 -37.26 -14.77 -6.73
N GLU A 323 -37.16 -16.06 -6.41
CA GLU A 323 -36.18 -16.65 -5.49
C GLU A 323 -35.07 -17.44 -6.20
N GLU A 324 -35.07 -17.46 -7.54
CA GLU A 324 -33.99 -18.03 -8.35
C GLU A 324 -32.67 -17.31 -8.10
N GLN A 325 -31.55 -18.04 -8.15
CA GLN A 325 -30.23 -17.47 -7.90
C GLN A 325 -29.63 -16.91 -9.20
N ILE A 326 -29.38 -15.60 -9.24
CA ILE A 326 -28.57 -15.00 -10.30
C ILE A 326 -27.10 -15.04 -9.90
N LEU A 327 -26.27 -15.70 -10.71
CA LEU A 327 -24.82 -15.65 -10.64
C LEU A 327 -24.29 -14.99 -11.91
N LEU A 328 -23.95 -13.70 -11.83
CA LEU A 328 -23.48 -12.91 -12.96
C LEU A 328 -22.03 -12.45 -12.74
N HIS A 329 -21.24 -12.43 -13.82
CA HIS A 329 -20.05 -11.60 -13.90
C HIS A 329 -20.23 -10.52 -14.96
N VAL A 330 -19.71 -9.33 -14.69
CA VAL A 330 -19.69 -8.18 -15.58
C VAL A 330 -18.23 -7.78 -15.77
N ASP A 331 -17.76 -7.80 -17.00
CA ASP A 331 -16.42 -7.36 -17.39
C ASP A 331 -16.47 -6.03 -18.15
N GLY A 332 -15.34 -5.37 -18.31
CA GLY A 332 -15.21 -4.08 -19.00
C GLY A 332 -14.07 -3.24 -18.42
N GLY A 333 -13.37 -2.52 -19.29
CA GLY A 333 -12.13 -1.81 -18.97
C GLY A 333 -12.22 -0.73 -17.88
N GLY A 334 -11.09 -0.11 -17.56
CA GLY A 334 -11.06 1.18 -16.83
C GLY A 334 -11.99 2.22 -17.49
N GLY A 335 -12.63 3.07 -16.68
CA GLY A 335 -13.50 4.15 -17.17
C GLY A 335 -14.89 3.75 -17.70
N THR A 336 -15.20 2.47 -17.93
CA THR A 336 -16.47 2.02 -18.55
C THR A 336 -17.75 2.15 -17.70
N GLY A 337 -17.74 2.99 -16.65
CA GLY A 337 -18.92 3.28 -15.83
C GLY A 337 -19.41 2.14 -14.91
N LYS A 338 -18.62 1.07 -14.71
CA LYS A 338 -19.00 -0.08 -13.86
C LYS A 338 -19.55 0.33 -12.48
N SER A 339 -18.80 1.13 -11.74
CA SER A 339 -19.19 1.59 -10.40
C SER A 339 -20.36 2.59 -10.41
N TYR A 340 -20.59 3.30 -11.53
CA TYR A 340 -21.78 4.12 -11.75
C TYR A 340 -23.04 3.25 -11.95
N MET A 341 -22.96 2.21 -12.78
CA MET A 341 -24.02 1.20 -12.92
C MET A 341 -24.35 0.55 -11.57
N ILE A 342 -23.33 0.23 -10.74
CA ILE A 342 -23.55 -0.28 -9.38
C ILE A 342 -24.35 0.71 -8.52
N LYS A 343 -23.99 2.01 -8.54
CA LYS A 343 -24.74 3.06 -7.81
C LYS A 343 -26.20 3.16 -8.27
N VAL A 344 -26.45 3.28 -9.58
CA VAL A 344 -27.80 3.40 -10.16
C VAL A 344 -28.66 2.18 -9.83
N LEU A 345 -28.12 0.96 -10.03
CA LEU A 345 -28.82 -0.27 -9.69
C LEU A 345 -29.14 -0.35 -8.19
N SER A 346 -28.18 0.01 -7.33
CA SER A 346 -28.39 -0.02 -5.88
C SER A 346 -29.48 0.96 -5.43
N SER A 347 -29.45 2.19 -5.96
CA SER A 347 -30.42 3.24 -5.65
C SER A 347 -31.84 2.83 -6.01
N HIS A 348 -32.02 2.31 -7.23
CA HIS A 348 -33.36 1.95 -7.70
C HIS A 348 -33.87 0.67 -7.01
N LEU A 349 -33.00 -0.27 -6.62
CA LEU A 349 -33.36 -1.39 -5.76
C LEU A 349 -33.75 -0.98 -4.34
N GLN A 350 -33.05 -0.01 -3.71
CA GLN A 350 -33.46 0.54 -2.41
C GLN A 350 -34.80 1.28 -2.50
N ARG A 351 -35.02 2.08 -3.57
CA ARG A 351 -36.32 2.73 -3.83
C ARG A 351 -37.46 1.71 -4.01
N LEU A 352 -37.21 0.58 -4.67
CA LEU A 352 -38.19 -0.53 -4.78
C LEU A 352 -38.37 -1.32 -3.47
N ALA A 353 -37.35 -1.35 -2.60
CA ALA A 353 -37.48 -1.92 -1.26
C ALA A 353 -38.32 -1.04 -0.33
N GLY A 354 -38.29 0.29 -0.53
CA GLY A 354 -38.96 1.29 0.30
C GLY A 354 -38.28 1.42 1.66
N ASN A 355 -39.06 1.52 2.74
CA ASN A 355 -38.55 1.63 4.12
C ASN A 355 -37.97 0.30 4.68
N ARG A 356 -37.67 -0.68 3.82
CA ARG A 356 -37.00 -1.94 4.19
C ARG A 356 -35.47 -1.77 4.08
N PRO A 357 -34.67 -2.57 4.80
CA PRO A 357 -33.23 -2.63 4.58
C PRO A 357 -32.89 -2.92 3.11
N SER A 358 -31.71 -2.47 2.66
CA SER A 358 -31.29 -2.63 1.27
C SER A 358 -31.30 -4.11 0.85
N PRO A 359 -31.96 -4.47 -0.26
CA PRO A 359 -31.93 -5.83 -0.80
C PRO A 359 -30.60 -6.12 -1.51
N ILE A 360 -29.69 -5.15 -1.57
CA ILE A 360 -28.41 -5.20 -2.28
C ILE A 360 -27.30 -4.69 -1.36
N TRP A 361 -26.29 -5.53 -1.13
CA TRP A 361 -25.07 -5.15 -0.41
C TRP A 361 -23.92 -4.98 -1.38
N ARG A 362 -23.11 -3.94 -1.16
CA ARG A 362 -22.00 -3.52 -2.00
C ARG A 362 -20.69 -3.82 -1.28
N VAL A 363 -19.78 -4.58 -1.89
CA VAL A 363 -18.45 -4.86 -1.34
C VAL A 363 -17.34 -4.83 -2.39
N ALA A 364 -16.11 -4.69 -1.92
CA ALA A 364 -14.90 -4.88 -2.72
C ALA A 364 -13.79 -5.54 -1.87
N PRO A 365 -12.69 -6.02 -2.48
CA PRO A 365 -11.52 -6.54 -1.76
C PRO A 365 -10.78 -5.47 -0.94
N THR A 366 -10.72 -4.22 -1.41
CA THR A 366 -9.99 -3.10 -0.78
C THR A 366 -10.95 -2.02 -0.25
N GLY A 367 -10.49 -1.27 0.76
CA GLY A 367 -11.30 -0.19 1.37
C GLY A 367 -11.54 1.00 0.45
N VAL A 368 -10.60 1.31 -0.44
CA VAL A 368 -10.74 2.41 -1.42
C VAL A 368 -11.83 2.07 -2.45
N ALA A 369 -11.78 0.87 -3.03
CA ALA A 369 -12.78 0.41 -3.98
C ALA A 369 -14.17 0.27 -3.32
N SER A 370 -14.24 -0.23 -2.08
CA SER A 370 -15.53 -0.32 -1.39
C SER A 370 -16.12 1.07 -1.10
N ASN A 371 -15.29 2.06 -0.74
CA ASN A 371 -15.76 3.43 -0.53
C ASN A 371 -16.30 4.09 -1.81
N GLN A 372 -15.70 3.86 -2.98
CA GLN A 372 -16.18 4.41 -4.27
C GLN A 372 -17.61 3.99 -4.61
N ILE A 373 -18.04 2.80 -4.17
CA ILE A 373 -19.40 2.29 -4.32
C ILE A 373 -20.28 2.47 -3.08
N MET A 374 -19.84 3.21 -2.04
CA MET A 374 -20.53 3.32 -0.73
C MET A 374 -20.82 1.93 -0.10
N GLY A 375 -19.81 1.07 -0.12
CA GLY A 375 -19.86 -0.32 0.35
C GLY A 375 -18.76 -0.65 1.36
N THR A 376 -18.78 -1.88 1.86
CA THR A 376 -17.84 -2.37 2.90
C THR A 376 -16.82 -3.34 2.32
N THR A 377 -15.66 -3.53 2.95
CA THR A 377 -14.73 -4.58 2.50
C THR A 377 -15.32 -5.98 2.70
N LEU A 378 -15.01 -6.91 1.80
CA LEU A 378 -15.39 -8.34 1.92
C LEU A 378 -14.96 -8.95 3.26
N HIS A 379 -13.73 -8.64 3.68
CA HIS A 379 -13.14 -9.14 4.92
C HIS A 379 -13.92 -8.64 6.15
N SER A 380 -14.40 -7.38 6.15
CA SER A 380 -15.28 -6.86 7.20
C SER A 380 -16.67 -7.50 7.18
N LEU A 381 -17.36 -7.48 6.02
CA LEU A 381 -18.75 -7.94 5.92
C LEU A 381 -18.91 -9.41 6.35
N LEU A 382 -18.08 -10.28 5.79
CA LEU A 382 -18.17 -11.73 5.98
C LEU A 382 -17.26 -12.24 7.11
N ARG A 383 -16.51 -11.35 7.78
CA ARG A 383 -15.52 -11.69 8.83
C ARG A 383 -14.48 -12.70 8.34
N LEU A 384 -13.95 -12.52 7.13
CA LEU A 384 -12.95 -13.43 6.54
C LEU A 384 -11.58 -13.24 7.23
N PRO A 385 -10.81 -14.32 7.45
CA PRO A 385 -9.48 -14.20 8.05
C PRO A 385 -8.51 -13.45 7.13
N VAL A 386 -7.66 -12.63 7.75
CA VAL A 386 -6.45 -12.06 7.12
C VAL A 386 -5.26 -12.89 7.61
N ASP A 387 -4.37 -13.27 6.68
CA ASP A 387 -3.14 -14.05 6.90
C ASP A 387 -3.27 -15.33 7.75
N ARG A 388 -4.44 -15.98 7.69
CA ARG A 388 -4.72 -17.27 8.34
C ARG A 388 -5.55 -18.17 7.44
N ALA A 389 -5.53 -19.48 7.70
CA ALA A 389 -6.42 -20.44 7.06
C ALA A 389 -7.90 -20.14 7.38
N PHE A 390 -8.81 -20.66 6.56
CA PHE A 390 -10.25 -20.51 6.79
C PHE A 390 -10.68 -21.29 8.04
N THR A 391 -11.21 -20.56 9.02
CA THR A 391 -11.93 -21.14 10.16
C THR A 391 -13.42 -20.88 10.01
N GLU A 392 -14.25 -21.78 10.53
CA GLU A 392 -15.67 -21.51 10.72
C GLU A 392 -15.87 -20.39 11.76
N LEU A 393 -16.96 -19.63 11.63
CA LEU A 393 -17.40 -18.68 12.67
C LEU A 393 -17.95 -19.42 13.89
N SER A 394 -17.87 -18.78 15.07
CA SER A 394 -18.68 -19.20 16.22
C SER A 394 -20.19 -19.06 15.91
N PRO A 395 -21.08 -19.80 16.59
CA PRO A 395 -22.53 -19.64 16.39
C PRO A 395 -23.03 -18.21 16.63
N ALA A 396 -22.41 -17.47 17.54
CA ALA A 396 -22.76 -16.07 17.81
C ALA A 396 -22.35 -15.15 16.65
N ASP A 397 -21.14 -15.34 16.11
CA ASP A 397 -20.63 -14.53 14.98
C ASP A 397 -21.35 -14.87 13.67
N ALA A 398 -21.66 -16.14 13.45
CA ALA A 398 -22.46 -16.59 12.30
C ALA A 398 -23.86 -15.97 12.35
N ASN A 399 -24.53 -16.00 13.51
CA ASN A 399 -25.84 -15.35 13.72
C ASN A 399 -25.74 -13.81 13.56
N ALA A 400 -24.65 -13.17 13.99
CA ALA A 400 -24.44 -11.73 13.77
C ALA A 400 -24.33 -11.38 12.26
N VAL A 401 -23.60 -12.17 11.47
CA VAL A 401 -23.53 -12.00 10.01
C VAL A 401 -24.87 -12.35 9.35
N GLN A 402 -25.57 -13.38 9.83
CA GLN A 402 -26.91 -13.77 9.34
C GLN A 402 -27.94 -12.66 9.53
N ASN A 403 -27.99 -12.01 10.69
CA ASN A 403 -28.87 -10.87 10.91
C ASN A 403 -28.50 -9.66 10.05
N LYS A 404 -27.20 -9.43 9.78
CA LYS A 404 -26.73 -8.35 8.90
C LYS A 404 -27.09 -8.59 7.42
N LEU A 405 -27.16 -9.86 6.99
CA LEU A 405 -27.46 -10.25 5.61
C LEU A 405 -28.90 -10.74 5.36
N ARG A 406 -29.73 -10.85 6.40
CA ARG A 406 -31.08 -11.45 6.35
C ARG A 406 -31.97 -10.91 5.23
N ASP A 407 -31.95 -9.61 5.03
CA ASP A 407 -32.81 -8.91 4.07
C ASP A 407 -32.11 -8.66 2.71
N VAL A 408 -30.85 -9.07 2.57
CA VAL A 408 -30.04 -8.92 1.36
C VAL A 408 -30.32 -10.07 0.39
N ARG A 409 -30.75 -9.74 -0.84
CA ARG A 409 -30.90 -10.70 -1.95
C ARG A 409 -29.68 -10.72 -2.88
N TYR A 410 -29.02 -9.58 -3.06
CA TYR A 410 -27.93 -9.38 -4.02
C TYR A 410 -26.64 -8.95 -3.33
N LEU A 411 -25.51 -9.61 -3.64
CA LEU A 411 -24.18 -9.19 -3.22
C LEU A 411 -23.36 -8.76 -4.45
N VAL A 412 -23.16 -7.46 -4.60
CA VAL A 412 -22.23 -6.89 -5.59
C VAL A 412 -20.83 -6.94 -5.03
N ILE A 413 -19.91 -7.54 -5.79
CA ILE A 413 -18.49 -7.59 -5.50
C ILE A 413 -17.75 -6.86 -6.63
N ASP A 414 -17.41 -5.59 -6.42
CA ASP A 414 -16.59 -4.82 -7.36
C ASP A 414 -15.09 -5.15 -7.20
N GLU A 415 -14.28 -4.78 -8.18
CA GLU A 415 -12.87 -5.16 -8.32
C GLU A 415 -12.60 -6.67 -8.26
N LYS A 416 -13.38 -7.46 -9.02
CA LYS A 416 -13.25 -8.93 -9.14
C LYS A 416 -11.86 -9.42 -9.57
N SER A 417 -10.99 -8.57 -10.12
CA SER A 417 -9.61 -8.93 -10.48
C SER A 417 -8.74 -9.21 -9.26
N MET A 418 -9.00 -8.50 -8.15
CA MET A 418 -8.27 -8.64 -6.89
C MET A 418 -8.82 -9.81 -6.03
N LEU A 419 -9.76 -10.60 -6.56
CA LEU A 419 -10.20 -11.86 -5.98
C LEU A 419 -9.36 -13.02 -6.50
N GLY A 420 -8.84 -13.85 -5.58
CA GLY A 420 -8.31 -15.16 -5.96
C GLY A 420 -9.24 -16.31 -5.61
N LEU A 421 -9.07 -17.45 -6.29
CA LEU A 421 -9.89 -18.66 -6.17
C LEU A 421 -10.11 -19.10 -4.71
N ARG A 422 -9.06 -19.01 -3.87
CA ARG A 422 -9.15 -19.30 -2.44
C ARG A 422 -10.17 -18.40 -1.72
N GLN A 423 -10.14 -17.09 -1.99
CA GLN A 423 -11.07 -16.12 -1.37
C GLN A 423 -12.50 -16.33 -1.87
N LEU A 424 -12.70 -16.61 -3.16
CA LEU A 424 -14.03 -16.91 -3.69
C LEU A 424 -14.63 -18.16 -3.03
N SER A 425 -13.81 -19.20 -2.79
CA SER A 425 -14.23 -20.38 -2.02
C SER A 425 -14.53 -20.08 -0.55
N TRP A 426 -13.83 -19.12 0.06
CA TRP A 426 -14.10 -18.68 1.44
C TRP A 426 -15.40 -17.88 1.54
N ILE A 427 -15.73 -17.09 0.51
CA ILE A 427 -17.01 -16.38 0.39
C ILE A 427 -18.16 -17.39 0.26
N ASP A 428 -18.03 -18.38 -0.63
CA ASP A 428 -19.00 -19.48 -0.79
C ASP A 428 -19.18 -20.27 0.52
N LYS A 429 -18.10 -20.80 1.12
CA LYS A 429 -18.14 -21.52 2.40
C LYS A 429 -18.77 -20.68 3.52
N ARG A 430 -18.43 -19.39 3.61
CA ARG A 430 -18.96 -18.51 4.67
C ARG A 430 -20.43 -18.18 4.48
N LEU A 431 -20.89 -17.94 3.25
CA LEU A 431 -22.31 -17.71 2.98
C LEU A 431 -23.15 -18.97 3.19
N ARG A 432 -22.66 -20.17 2.82
CA ARG A 432 -23.29 -21.45 3.20
C ARG A 432 -23.38 -21.64 4.72
N GLN A 433 -22.34 -21.24 5.48
CA GLN A 433 -22.37 -21.29 6.96
C GLN A 433 -23.43 -20.34 7.54
N VAL A 434 -23.59 -19.16 6.94
CA VAL A 434 -24.54 -18.12 7.36
C VAL A 434 -25.99 -18.44 6.96
N PHE A 435 -26.19 -19.14 5.86
CA PHE A 435 -27.50 -19.55 5.34
C PHE A 435 -27.65 -21.08 5.30
N PRO A 436 -27.66 -21.77 6.47
CA PRO A 436 -27.61 -23.24 6.53
C PRO A 436 -28.79 -23.94 5.83
N GLY A 437 -29.95 -23.30 5.76
CA GLY A 437 -31.13 -23.81 5.04
C GLY A 437 -30.98 -23.88 3.51
N ARG A 438 -29.94 -23.21 2.94
CA ARG A 438 -29.58 -23.23 1.52
C ARG A 438 -28.10 -23.64 1.33
N ALA A 439 -27.47 -24.32 2.29
CA ALA A 439 -26.04 -24.65 2.26
C ALA A 439 -25.61 -25.56 1.09
N THR A 440 -26.56 -26.25 0.43
CA THR A 440 -26.32 -27.01 -0.80
C THR A 440 -26.14 -26.11 -2.03
N GLU A 441 -26.81 -24.96 -2.07
CA GLU A 441 -26.69 -23.96 -3.14
C GLU A 441 -25.34 -23.24 -3.08
N PHE A 442 -24.83 -22.77 -4.23
CA PHE A 442 -23.68 -21.88 -4.26
C PHE A 442 -23.96 -20.63 -3.42
N PHE A 443 -22.97 -20.15 -2.68
CA PHE A 443 -23.10 -18.93 -1.86
C PHE A 443 -24.33 -18.90 -0.93
N GLY A 444 -24.83 -20.07 -0.50
CA GLY A 444 -26.05 -20.15 0.34
C GLY A 444 -27.33 -19.64 -0.34
N GLY A 445 -27.39 -19.69 -1.68
CA GLY A 445 -28.52 -19.20 -2.48
C GLY A 445 -28.55 -17.68 -2.71
N MET A 446 -27.59 -16.93 -2.16
CA MET A 446 -27.49 -15.48 -2.36
C MET A 446 -27.09 -15.17 -3.80
N SER A 447 -27.78 -14.24 -4.47
CA SER A 447 -27.42 -13.84 -5.84
C SER A 447 -26.14 -12.99 -5.84
N ILE A 448 -25.17 -13.34 -6.69
CA ILE A 448 -23.83 -12.72 -6.72
C ILE A 448 -23.63 -11.97 -8.04
N ILE A 449 -23.07 -10.76 -7.94
CA ILE A 449 -22.73 -9.91 -9.08
C ILE A 449 -21.23 -9.58 -8.98
N LEU A 450 -20.39 -10.29 -9.73
CA LEU A 450 -18.94 -10.01 -9.80
C LEU A 450 -18.69 -8.92 -10.84
N VAL A 451 -18.14 -7.78 -10.44
CA VAL A 451 -17.87 -6.63 -11.32
C VAL A 451 -16.38 -6.29 -11.26
N GLY A 452 -15.79 -5.87 -12.38
CA GLY A 452 -14.37 -5.51 -12.46
C GLY A 452 -13.76 -5.94 -13.79
N ASP A 453 -12.44 -5.94 -13.88
CA ASP A 453 -11.69 -6.04 -15.14
C ASP A 453 -10.49 -6.97 -14.97
N PHE A 454 -10.45 -8.12 -15.66
CA PHE A 454 -9.36 -9.08 -15.45
C PHE A 454 -8.00 -8.66 -16.01
N PHE A 455 -7.91 -7.53 -16.72
CA PHE A 455 -6.64 -6.93 -17.15
C PHE A 455 -6.06 -5.93 -16.13
N GLN A 456 -6.80 -5.63 -15.04
CA GLN A 456 -6.30 -4.86 -13.90
C GLN A 456 -5.52 -5.76 -12.91
N LEU A 457 -5.19 -5.22 -11.73
CA LEU A 457 -4.32 -5.87 -10.76
C LEU A 457 -4.86 -7.27 -10.36
N PRO A 458 -4.06 -8.35 -10.49
CA PRO A 458 -4.40 -9.69 -10.05
C PRO A 458 -4.36 -9.80 -8.51
N PRO A 459 -4.88 -10.89 -7.90
CA PRO A 459 -4.94 -10.99 -6.45
C PRO A 459 -3.56 -11.27 -5.84
N VAL A 460 -3.22 -10.53 -4.79
CA VAL A 460 -1.94 -10.69 -4.08
C VAL A 460 -1.86 -12.07 -3.41
N ALA A 461 -0.74 -12.77 -3.63
CA ALA A 461 -0.41 -14.08 -3.02
C ALA A 461 -1.53 -15.14 -3.13
N ASN A 462 -2.26 -15.14 -4.25
CA ASN A 462 -3.40 -16.01 -4.52
C ASN A 462 -3.50 -16.34 -6.02
N LYS A 463 -4.25 -17.37 -6.40
CA LYS A 463 -4.46 -17.72 -7.82
C LYS A 463 -5.63 -16.91 -8.39
N PRO A 464 -5.48 -16.19 -9.53
CA PRO A 464 -6.58 -15.41 -10.12
C PRO A 464 -7.76 -16.29 -10.55
N LEU A 465 -8.94 -15.69 -10.69
CA LEU A 465 -10.15 -16.43 -11.08
C LEU A 465 -10.05 -17.08 -12.48
N TYR A 466 -9.21 -16.54 -13.36
CA TYR A 466 -8.92 -17.07 -14.70
C TYR A 466 -7.73 -18.07 -14.74
N PHE A 467 -7.27 -18.57 -13.59
CA PHE A 467 -6.17 -19.54 -13.53
C PHE A 467 -6.57 -20.91 -14.10
N ASP A 468 -5.91 -21.32 -15.19
CA ASP A 468 -6.13 -22.54 -15.96
C ASP A 468 -5.29 -23.76 -15.50
N GLY A 469 -4.26 -23.51 -14.69
CA GLY A 469 -3.34 -24.53 -14.22
C GLY A 469 -3.95 -25.54 -13.21
N PRO A 470 -3.24 -26.65 -12.93
CA PRO A 470 -3.76 -27.70 -12.04
C PRO A 470 -4.00 -27.19 -10.61
N LEU A 471 -5.22 -27.39 -10.12
CA LEU A 471 -5.72 -26.90 -8.83
C LEU A 471 -5.21 -27.69 -7.60
N LYS A 472 -4.01 -28.30 -7.67
CA LYS A 472 -3.46 -29.21 -6.64
C LYS A 472 -3.34 -28.57 -5.25
N ASP A 473 -3.08 -27.27 -5.18
CA ASP A 473 -2.93 -26.53 -3.92
C ASP A 473 -4.28 -26.06 -3.34
N LEU A 474 -5.40 -26.40 -3.98
CA LEU A 474 -6.77 -26.12 -3.50
C LEU A 474 -7.40 -27.35 -2.81
N HIS A 475 -6.62 -28.38 -2.45
CA HIS A 475 -7.14 -29.55 -1.73
C HIS A 475 -7.56 -29.29 -0.26
N GLU A 476 -7.36 -28.08 0.28
CA GLU A 476 -8.07 -27.59 1.48
C GLU A 476 -9.53 -27.14 1.20
N VAL A 477 -9.93 -27.09 -0.08
CA VAL A 477 -11.24 -26.53 -0.49
C VAL A 477 -12.30 -27.61 -0.69
N SER A 478 -11.98 -28.70 -1.40
CA SER A 478 -12.95 -29.71 -1.85
C SER A 478 -13.33 -30.76 -0.78
N GLY A 479 -14.23 -30.38 0.13
CA GLY A 479 -14.91 -31.32 1.04
C GLY A 479 -15.97 -32.20 0.38
N GLN A 480 -16.27 -31.97 -0.90
CA GLN A 480 -17.19 -32.76 -1.72
C GLN A 480 -16.59 -32.99 -3.12
N GLN A 481 -16.74 -34.21 -3.64
CA GLN A 481 -16.64 -34.47 -5.06
C GLN A 481 -18.01 -34.23 -5.69
N THR A 482 -18.08 -33.33 -6.66
CA THR A 482 -19.12 -33.32 -7.69
C THR A 482 -18.49 -32.84 -8.99
N CYS A 483 -18.71 -33.58 -10.07
CA CYS A 483 -18.05 -33.32 -11.34
C CYS A 483 -18.66 -32.10 -12.03
N LEU A 484 -17.80 -31.27 -12.64
CA LEU A 484 -18.18 -30.46 -13.79
C LEU A 484 -17.62 -31.14 -15.04
N SER A 485 -18.50 -31.35 -16.02
CA SER A 485 -18.25 -31.99 -17.32
C SER A 485 -19.11 -31.32 -18.37
#